data_AF-V9ECU1-F1
#
_entry.id   AF-V9ECU1-F1
#
_cell.length_a   1.000
_cell.length_b   1.000
_cell.length_c   1.000
_cell.angle_alpha   90.00
_cell.angle_beta   90.00
_cell.angle_gamma   90.00
#
_symmetry.space_group_name_H-M   'P 1'
#
loop_
_entity.id
_entity.type
_entity.pdbx_description
1 polymer ?
#
loop_
_entity_poly.entity_id
_entity_poly.type
_entity_poly.pdbx_seq_one_letter_code
_entity_poly.pdbx_strand_id
1 'polypeptide(L)'
;MAPKRLAHEVHDGDNKKRRRRSNGAACPGQSEPFKTQCAITTAPEETEAPPQDKRSSSAMQDTTRVAVLVPFRDNHPAQKRQAQLDEFVPYMTEFLKRHCALKSASFHIFIIDQSLDGRKFNRGKLLNAGFDMARNDYDLYIFHDVDLLPGDDLGELYTTIPTLGPMHIARVWDRYNESSTYFGGIVAFTFQQFIKVNGFPNNFWGWGGEDNELYSRVVRKKFSIQAPARCVSLALARYDMMLMSCGSWLMCIAVAQFAT
;
A
#
# COMPACT_ATOMS: atom_id res chain seq x y z
N MET A 1 -10.57 -49.53 28.66
CA MET A 1 -11.83 -50.00 28.05
C MET A 1 -12.46 -48.84 27.30
N ALA A 2 -13.04 -49.09 26.13
CA ALA A 2 -13.77 -48.09 25.34
C ALA A 2 -15.15 -48.66 24.93
N PRO A 3 -16.21 -47.85 24.84
CA PRO A 3 -17.43 -48.22 24.14
C PRO A 3 -17.44 -47.69 22.71
N LYS A 4 -17.75 -48.58 21.75
CA LYS A 4 -18.08 -48.24 20.35
C LYS A 4 -19.56 -47.92 20.21
N ARG A 5 -19.91 -47.19 19.14
CA ARG A 5 -21.11 -47.26 18.24
C ARG A 5 -21.36 -45.85 17.66
N LEU A 6 -21.90 -45.65 16.45
CA LEU A 6 -22.40 -46.56 15.41
C LEU A 6 -22.19 -45.88 14.03
N ALA A 7 -22.04 -46.65 12.97
CA ALA A 7 -22.02 -46.14 11.59
C ALA A 7 -23.43 -46.09 11.01
N HIS A 8 -23.66 -45.25 9.98
CA HIS A 8 -24.68 -45.53 8.97
C HIS A 8 -24.38 -44.94 7.59
N GLU A 9 -24.98 -45.63 6.62
CA GLU A 9 -24.72 -45.69 5.18
C GLU A 9 -25.97 -46.41 4.59
N VAL A 10 -26.34 -46.40 3.31
CA VAL A 10 -25.78 -45.94 2.00
C VAL A 10 -26.94 -45.29 1.18
N HIS A 11 -26.63 -44.67 0.02
CA HIS A 11 -27.47 -44.50 -1.21
C HIS A 11 -28.10 -43.13 -1.60
N ASP A 12 -27.45 -42.49 -2.58
CA ASP A 12 -27.78 -42.50 -4.04
C ASP A 12 -29.21 -42.16 -4.54
N GLY A 13 -29.28 -41.40 -5.64
CA GLY A 13 -30.53 -40.85 -6.18
C GLY A 13 -30.33 -39.90 -7.37
N ASP A 14 -30.00 -40.46 -8.54
CA ASP A 14 -29.71 -39.75 -9.79
C ASP A 14 -30.95 -39.16 -10.53
N ASN A 15 -30.67 -38.25 -11.48
CA ASN A 15 -31.28 -38.15 -12.83
C ASN A 15 -32.20 -36.96 -13.23
N LYS A 16 -32.00 -36.53 -14.50
CA LYS A 16 -32.89 -35.88 -15.48
C LYS A 16 -33.17 -34.36 -15.52
N LYS A 17 -32.35 -33.72 -16.35
CA LYS A 17 -32.69 -32.73 -17.42
C LYS A 17 -34.18 -32.57 -17.80
N ARG A 18 -34.62 -31.33 -18.04
CA ARG A 18 -35.58 -30.98 -19.11
C ARG A 18 -35.33 -29.59 -19.73
N ARG A 19 -35.45 -29.48 -21.06
CA ARG A 19 -35.36 -28.25 -21.88
C ARG A 19 -36.74 -27.89 -22.43
N ARG A 20 -37.03 -26.59 -22.63
CA ARG A 20 -37.72 -25.93 -23.80
C ARG A 20 -38.33 -24.56 -23.35
N ARG A 21 -38.06 -23.43 -24.05
CA ARG A 21 -38.80 -22.80 -25.19
C ARG A 21 -40.22 -22.32 -24.78
N SER A 22 -40.77 -21.16 -25.19
CA SER A 22 -40.33 -20.11 -26.14
C SER A 22 -41.33 -18.92 -26.25
N ASN A 23 -40.85 -17.76 -26.76
CA ASN A 23 -41.52 -16.75 -27.63
C ASN A 23 -42.67 -15.82 -27.15
N GLY A 24 -42.46 -14.50 -27.36
CA GLY A 24 -43.39 -13.51 -27.97
C GLY A 24 -44.62 -13.00 -27.19
N ALA A 25 -45.29 -11.89 -27.54
CA ALA A 25 -44.94 -10.72 -28.39
C ALA A 25 -46.02 -9.61 -28.28
N ALA A 26 -45.66 -8.37 -28.68
CA ALA A 26 -46.52 -7.27 -29.17
C ALA A 26 -47.46 -6.45 -28.23
N CYS A 27 -47.55 -5.15 -28.56
CA CYS A 27 -48.48 -4.15 -28.03
C CYS A 27 -49.84 -4.16 -28.78
N PRO A 28 -50.82 -3.36 -28.31
CA PRO A 28 -51.37 -2.30 -29.18
C PRO A 28 -51.62 -0.98 -28.41
N GLY A 29 -52.13 0.07 -29.09
CA GLY A 29 -52.46 1.34 -28.45
C GLY A 29 -53.53 2.18 -29.18
N GLN A 30 -53.69 3.42 -28.71
CA GLN A 30 -54.49 4.56 -29.24
C GLN A 30 -56.03 4.53 -29.11
N SER A 31 -56.59 5.55 -28.42
CA SER A 31 -57.44 6.59 -29.04
C SER A 31 -57.78 7.75 -28.07
N GLU A 32 -57.92 8.95 -28.65
CA GLU A 32 -58.21 10.29 -28.07
C GLU A 32 -59.75 10.57 -27.99
N PRO A 33 -60.32 11.78 -27.71
CA PRO A 33 -59.74 13.11 -27.36
C PRO A 33 -60.44 13.89 -26.21
N PHE A 34 -59.94 15.10 -25.85
CA PHE A 34 -60.71 16.37 -25.97
C PHE A 34 -59.86 17.65 -25.72
N LYS A 35 -60.23 18.77 -26.37
CA LYS A 35 -59.50 20.05 -26.43
C LYS A 35 -59.87 21.04 -25.31
N THR A 36 -58.99 22.01 -25.02
CA THR A 36 -59.21 23.47 -25.28
C THR A 36 -57.91 24.28 -25.04
N GLN A 37 -57.72 25.36 -25.80
CA GLN A 37 -56.52 26.22 -25.82
C GLN A 37 -56.60 27.38 -24.82
N CYS A 38 -55.46 27.98 -24.48
CA CYS A 38 -55.23 29.41 -24.72
C CYS A 38 -53.73 29.74 -24.74
N ALA A 39 -53.33 30.74 -25.53
CA ALA A 39 -51.93 31.12 -25.74
C ALA A 39 -51.65 32.52 -25.19
N ILE A 40 -50.46 32.72 -24.61
CA ILE A 40 -49.87 34.05 -24.36
C ILE A 40 -48.39 34.00 -24.77
N THR A 41 -47.94 35.05 -25.44
CA THR A 41 -46.61 35.22 -26.03
C THR A 41 -45.69 36.09 -25.16
N THR A 42 -44.43 35.67 -24.92
CA THR A 42 -43.32 36.58 -24.57
C THR A 42 -41.96 35.98 -24.93
N ALA A 43 -41.12 36.81 -25.58
CA ALA A 43 -39.64 36.89 -25.67
C ALA A 43 -38.73 35.62 -25.59
N PRO A 44 -37.59 35.61 -26.33
CA PRO A 44 -36.56 34.59 -26.17
C PRO A 44 -35.71 34.86 -24.91
N GLU A 45 -35.52 33.83 -24.09
CA GLU A 45 -34.59 33.85 -22.96
C GLU A 45 -33.22 33.30 -23.41
N GLU A 46 -32.15 34.00 -23.03
CA GLU A 46 -30.79 33.69 -23.46
C GLU A 46 -30.27 32.41 -22.78
N THR A 47 -29.61 31.53 -23.53
CA THR A 47 -28.91 30.38 -22.95
C THR A 47 -27.70 30.86 -22.14
N GLU A 48 -27.88 30.98 -20.82
CA GLU A 48 -26.80 31.26 -19.89
C GLU A 48 -25.82 30.08 -19.84
N ALA A 49 -24.56 30.34 -20.19
CA ALA A 49 -23.50 29.33 -20.14
C ALA A 49 -23.10 29.02 -18.68
N PRO A 50 -22.72 27.77 -18.34
CA PRO A 50 -22.40 27.41 -16.96
C PRO A 50 -21.18 28.19 -16.44
N PRO A 51 -21.07 28.41 -15.11
CA PRO A 51 -20.07 29.31 -14.54
C PRO A 51 -18.64 28.92 -14.91
N GLN A 52 -17.94 29.83 -15.57
CA GLN A 52 -16.51 29.72 -15.85
C GLN A 52 -15.72 29.85 -14.54
N ASP A 53 -15.20 28.73 -14.03
CA ASP A 53 -14.37 28.70 -12.83
C ASP A 53 -13.08 29.50 -13.06
N LYS A 54 -12.99 30.69 -12.44
CA LYS A 54 -11.82 31.56 -12.48
C LYS A 54 -10.73 31.06 -11.53
N ARG A 55 -10.26 29.82 -11.70
CA ARG A 55 -8.98 29.39 -11.13
C ARG A 55 -7.85 30.06 -11.90
N SER A 56 -7.46 31.24 -11.44
CA SER A 56 -6.32 32.00 -11.96
C SER A 56 -5.06 31.14 -12.01
N SER A 57 -4.46 31.04 -13.20
CA SER A 57 -3.26 30.25 -13.44
C SER A 57 -2.00 30.93 -12.91
N SER A 58 -1.83 30.96 -11.58
CA SER A 58 -0.50 31.07 -10.99
C SER A 58 0.13 29.68 -10.95
N ALA A 59 1.17 29.46 -11.73
CA ALA A 59 1.94 28.22 -11.69
C ALA A 59 2.80 28.16 -10.41
N MET A 60 2.15 27.97 -9.25
CA MET A 60 2.78 27.27 -8.15
C MET A 60 3.17 25.89 -8.68
N GLN A 61 4.46 25.56 -8.64
CA GLN A 61 4.82 24.16 -8.73
C GLN A 61 4.30 23.49 -7.47
N ASP A 62 3.34 22.59 -7.61
CA ASP A 62 2.85 21.77 -6.50
C ASP A 62 4.03 20.93 -6.00
N THR A 63 4.59 21.36 -4.86
CA THR A 63 5.73 20.72 -4.22
C THR A 63 5.28 19.37 -3.69
N THR A 64 5.84 18.27 -4.20
CA THR A 64 5.45 16.93 -3.77
C THR A 64 5.63 16.76 -2.27
N ARG A 65 4.57 16.35 -1.57
CA ARG A 65 4.58 16.09 -0.13
C ARG A 65 4.67 14.58 0.12
N VAL A 66 5.71 14.15 0.84
CA VAL A 66 6.01 12.73 1.13
C VAL A 66 5.78 12.40 2.61
N ALA A 67 4.95 11.40 2.90
CA ALA A 67 4.80 10.82 4.23
C ALA A 67 5.54 9.48 4.31
N VAL A 68 6.55 9.36 5.16
CA VAL A 68 7.20 8.08 5.48
C VAL A 68 6.56 7.54 6.75
N LEU A 69 5.89 6.39 6.63
CA LEU A 69 5.08 5.77 7.68
C LEU A 69 5.80 4.53 8.22
N VAL A 70 6.32 4.62 9.44
CA VAL A 70 7.15 3.60 10.08
C VAL A 70 6.39 2.93 11.23
N PRO A 71 6.01 1.65 11.14
CA PRO A 71 5.32 0.95 12.21
C PRO A 71 6.36 0.50 13.25
N PHE A 72 6.18 0.90 14.50
CA PHE A 72 7.20 0.72 15.54
C PHE A 72 6.66 0.06 16.80
N ARG A 73 7.51 -0.72 17.46
CA ARG A 73 7.41 -1.10 18.88
C ARG A 73 8.68 -1.82 19.32
N ASP A 74 9.34 -1.36 20.38
CA ASP A 74 10.44 -2.11 20.99
C ASP A 74 9.96 -2.97 22.16
N ASN A 75 9.64 -4.24 21.88
CA ASN A 75 9.21 -5.20 22.90
C ASN A 75 9.88 -6.58 22.78
N HIS A 76 10.89 -6.73 21.91
CA HIS A 76 11.55 -8.01 21.65
C HIS A 76 13.07 -7.88 21.81
N PRO A 77 13.66 -8.36 22.92
CA PRO A 77 15.07 -8.10 23.26
C PRO A 77 16.10 -8.42 22.17
N ALA A 78 15.87 -9.46 21.37
CA ALA A 78 16.77 -9.83 20.28
C ALA A 78 16.68 -8.93 19.03
N GLN A 79 15.60 -8.16 18.86
CA GLN A 79 15.41 -7.29 17.68
C GLN A 79 15.98 -5.88 17.88
N LYS A 80 16.11 -5.42 19.15
CA LYS A 80 16.65 -4.10 19.51
C LYS A 80 16.04 -2.97 18.68
N ARG A 81 14.70 -2.90 18.59
CA ARG A 81 14.03 -1.97 17.67
C ARG A 81 14.36 -0.52 17.97
N GLN A 82 14.57 -0.15 19.25
CA GLN A 82 14.99 1.22 19.59
C GLN A 82 16.32 1.60 18.94
N ALA A 83 17.34 0.73 18.99
CA ALA A 83 18.64 1.02 18.36
C ALA A 83 18.54 1.17 16.84
N GLN A 84 17.63 0.44 16.20
CA GLN A 84 17.34 0.62 14.77
C GLN A 84 16.64 1.96 14.49
N LEU A 85 15.71 2.39 15.36
CA LEU A 85 15.05 3.69 15.24
C LEU A 85 16.05 4.85 15.44
N ASP A 86 16.96 4.71 16.41
CA ASP A 86 18.01 5.68 16.73
C ASP A 86 18.99 5.89 15.55
N GLU A 87 19.22 4.86 14.72
CA GLU A 87 19.97 4.96 13.46
C GLU A 87 19.09 5.48 12.30
N PHE A 88 17.86 4.95 12.18
CA PHE A 88 16.94 5.22 11.09
C PHE A 88 16.55 6.69 10.98
N VAL A 89 16.18 7.33 12.09
CA VAL A 89 15.69 8.72 12.08
C VAL A 89 16.74 9.70 11.55
N PRO A 90 17.98 9.77 12.07
CA PRO A 90 19.00 10.67 11.51
C PRO A 90 19.40 10.29 10.09
N TYR A 91 19.54 9.00 9.77
CA TYR A 91 19.88 8.55 8.42
C TYR A 91 18.85 8.99 7.39
N MET A 92 17.59 8.64 7.61
CA MET A 92 16.48 8.96 6.71
C MET A 92 16.20 10.46 6.64
N THR A 93 16.44 11.21 7.72
CA THR A 93 16.33 12.67 7.69
C THR A 93 17.31 13.28 6.70
N GLU A 94 18.58 12.89 6.72
CA GLU A 94 19.59 13.45 5.79
C GLU A 94 19.44 12.92 4.36
N PHE A 95 19.06 11.65 4.19
CA PHE A 95 18.70 11.07 2.90
C PHE A 95 17.52 11.82 2.26
N LEU A 96 16.41 11.97 2.98
CA LEU A 96 15.21 12.63 2.46
C LEU A 96 15.44 14.13 2.23
N LYS A 97 16.17 14.85 3.10
CA LYS A 97 16.58 16.25 2.85
C LYS A 97 17.28 16.39 1.50
N ARG A 98 18.28 15.54 1.24
CA ARG A 98 19.08 15.57 0.01
C ARG A 98 18.21 15.34 -1.22
N HIS A 99 17.42 14.27 -1.24
CA HIS A 99 16.65 13.89 -2.43
C HIS A 99 15.38 14.73 -2.64
N CYS A 100 14.73 15.20 -1.56
CA CYS A 100 13.58 16.10 -1.69
C CYS A 100 13.99 17.48 -2.21
N ALA A 101 15.14 18.02 -1.77
CA ALA A 101 15.65 19.30 -2.27
C ALA A 101 15.89 19.29 -3.79
N LEU A 102 16.37 18.17 -4.35
CA LEU A 102 16.59 18.00 -5.80
C LEU A 102 15.30 17.98 -6.64
N LYS A 103 14.13 17.77 -6.01
CA LYS A 103 12.82 17.64 -6.67
C LYS A 103 11.81 18.70 -6.22
N SER A 104 12.24 19.72 -5.46
CA SER A 104 11.35 20.69 -4.79
C SER A 104 10.24 20.02 -3.97
N ALA A 105 10.54 18.91 -3.32
CA ALA A 105 9.63 18.15 -2.47
C ALA A 105 9.82 18.49 -0.99
N SER A 106 8.84 18.11 -0.17
CA SER A 106 8.93 18.14 1.30
C SER A 106 8.52 16.79 1.88
N PHE A 107 8.99 16.48 3.09
CA PHE A 107 8.72 15.18 3.71
C PHE A 107 8.42 15.30 5.21
N HIS A 108 7.70 14.30 5.73
CA HIS A 108 7.55 14.05 7.16
C HIS A 108 7.75 12.56 7.44
N ILE A 109 8.44 12.25 8.55
CA ILE A 109 8.60 10.87 9.05
C ILE A 109 7.65 10.68 10.24
N PHE A 110 6.74 9.72 10.13
CA PHE A 110 5.81 9.34 11.17
C PHE A 110 6.25 8.01 11.77
N ILE A 111 6.54 8.00 13.07
CA ILE A 111 6.79 6.78 13.83
C ILE A 111 5.47 6.40 14.51
N ILE A 112 4.83 5.32 14.05
CA ILE A 112 3.55 4.83 14.58
C ILE A 112 3.84 3.75 15.62
N ASP A 113 4.06 4.19 16.86
CA ASP A 113 4.33 3.31 17.99
C ASP A 113 3.08 2.55 18.46
N GLN A 114 3.19 1.23 18.63
CA GLN A 114 2.16 0.41 19.25
C GLN A 114 2.44 0.30 20.75
N SER A 115 1.48 0.73 21.58
CA SER A 115 1.55 0.57 23.03
C SER A 115 1.78 -0.88 23.47
N LEU A 116 2.35 -1.04 24.67
CA LEU A 116 2.58 -2.33 25.33
C LEU A 116 1.28 -2.88 25.95
N ASP A 117 0.24 -3.02 25.13
CA ASP A 117 -1.13 -3.44 25.50
C ASP A 117 -1.31 -4.96 25.66
N GLY A 118 -0.20 -5.71 25.74
CA GLY A 118 -0.19 -7.18 25.78
C GLY A 118 -0.52 -7.87 24.45
N ARG A 119 -0.92 -7.15 23.39
CA ARG A 119 -1.20 -7.75 22.08
C ARG A 119 0.08 -7.98 21.29
N LYS A 120 0.02 -8.92 20.35
CA LYS A 120 1.08 -9.08 19.32
C LYS A 120 1.21 -7.79 18.50
N PHE A 121 2.34 -7.63 17.82
CA PHE A 121 2.56 -6.51 16.92
C PHE A 121 1.60 -6.62 15.72
N ASN A 122 1.07 -5.49 15.24
CA ASN A 122 0.14 -5.45 14.11
C ASN A 122 0.57 -4.37 13.11
N ARG A 123 1.60 -4.71 12.33
CA ARG A 123 2.24 -3.85 11.33
C ARG A 123 1.22 -3.18 10.41
N GLY A 124 0.37 -3.97 9.75
CA GLY A 124 -0.64 -3.47 8.81
C GLY A 124 -1.63 -2.47 9.45
N LYS A 125 -2.07 -2.71 10.69
CA LYS A 125 -2.97 -1.79 11.39
C LYS A 125 -2.30 -0.47 11.77
N LEU A 126 -1.03 -0.49 12.17
CA LEU A 126 -0.26 0.73 12.46
C LEU A 126 -0.04 1.56 11.20
N LEU A 127 0.30 0.91 10.08
CA LEU A 127 0.45 1.57 8.79
C LEU A 127 -0.85 2.20 8.30
N ASN A 128 -1.99 1.53 8.49
CA ASN A 128 -3.31 2.11 8.25
C ASN A 128 -3.59 3.32 9.16
N ALA A 129 -3.21 3.28 10.44
CA ALA A 129 -3.39 4.39 11.36
C ALA A 129 -2.50 5.60 11.00
N GLY A 130 -1.23 5.37 10.61
CA GLY A 130 -0.34 6.43 10.13
C GLY A 130 -0.87 7.09 8.84
N PHE A 131 -1.43 6.31 7.92
CA PHE A 131 -2.09 6.84 6.73
C PHE A 131 -3.36 7.64 7.08
N ASP A 132 -4.11 7.24 8.12
CA ASP A 132 -5.28 7.97 8.60
C ASP A 132 -4.89 9.32 9.23
N MET A 133 -3.80 9.34 10.02
CA MET A 133 -3.23 10.55 10.62
C MET A 133 -2.65 11.54 9.59
N ALA A 134 -2.09 11.03 8.49
CA ALA A 134 -1.52 11.83 7.40
C ALA A 134 -2.50 12.08 6.24
N ARG A 135 -3.80 11.78 6.40
CA ARG A 135 -4.79 11.77 5.32
C ARG A 135 -4.91 13.14 4.64
N ASN A 136 -4.87 13.14 3.30
CA ASN A 136 -5.05 14.30 2.40
C ASN A 136 -3.92 15.35 2.42
N ASP A 137 -2.93 15.22 3.30
CA ASP A 137 -1.81 16.16 3.41
C ASP A 137 -0.55 15.75 2.65
N TYR A 138 -0.58 14.61 1.97
CA TYR A 138 0.55 14.07 1.22
C TYR A 138 0.12 13.45 -0.10
N ASP A 139 1.03 13.52 -1.07
CA ASP A 139 0.86 13.00 -2.43
C ASP A 139 1.43 11.58 -2.55
N LEU A 140 2.51 11.33 -1.80
CA LEU A 140 3.23 10.06 -1.74
C LEU A 140 3.27 9.53 -0.29
N TYR A 141 2.86 8.28 -0.10
CA TYR A 141 2.89 7.58 1.19
C TYR A 141 3.81 6.38 1.06
N ILE A 142 4.91 6.37 1.83
CA ILE A 142 5.95 5.35 1.82
C ILE A 142 5.83 4.57 3.12
N PHE A 143 5.28 3.36 3.04
CA PHE A 143 5.19 2.43 4.16
C PHE A 143 6.54 1.72 4.30
N HIS A 144 7.17 1.82 5.48
CA HIS A 144 8.60 1.59 5.63
C HIS A 144 8.95 0.82 6.89
N ASP A 145 9.72 -0.27 6.77
CA ASP A 145 10.27 -0.98 7.93
C ASP A 145 11.50 -0.24 8.48
N VAL A 146 11.61 -0.15 9.82
CA VAL A 146 12.63 0.66 10.52
C VAL A 146 14.07 0.12 10.37
N ASP A 147 14.23 -1.12 9.91
CA ASP A 147 15.52 -1.81 9.75
C ASP A 147 16.07 -1.80 8.31
N LEU A 148 15.46 -1.01 7.41
CA LEU A 148 15.91 -0.82 6.04
C LEU A 148 16.46 0.60 5.86
N LEU A 149 17.69 0.72 5.36
CA LEU A 149 18.35 2.00 5.08
C LEU A 149 18.69 2.07 3.57
N PRO A 150 18.00 2.89 2.77
CA PRO A 150 18.20 2.96 1.32
C PRO A 150 19.50 3.66 0.92
N GLY A 151 20.23 3.10 -0.03
CA GLY A 151 21.34 3.80 -0.71
C GLY A 151 20.86 5.02 -1.50
N ASP A 152 21.74 6.00 -1.68
CA ASP A 152 21.51 7.28 -2.39
C ASP A 152 20.84 7.12 -3.78
N ASP A 153 21.13 6.02 -4.47
CA ASP A 153 20.61 5.70 -5.79
C ASP A 153 19.14 5.24 -5.81
N LEU A 154 18.57 4.95 -4.64
CA LEU A 154 17.12 4.77 -4.45
C LEU A 154 16.39 6.11 -4.23
N GLY A 155 17.09 7.22 -4.04
CA GLY A 155 16.50 8.51 -3.63
C GLY A 155 15.42 9.09 -4.55
N GLU A 156 15.49 8.82 -5.86
CA GLU A 156 14.44 9.22 -6.81
C GLU A 156 13.11 8.46 -6.58
N LEU A 157 13.17 7.24 -6.06
CA LEU A 157 11.99 6.41 -5.76
C LEU A 157 11.21 6.95 -4.54
N TYR A 158 11.88 7.69 -3.66
CA TYR A 158 11.27 8.33 -2.48
C TYR A 158 10.58 9.67 -2.79
N THR A 159 10.71 10.17 -4.01
CA THR A 159 10.17 11.47 -4.44
C THR A 159 9.28 11.38 -5.69
N THR A 160 9.32 10.25 -6.40
CA THR A 160 8.56 10.04 -7.64
C THR A 160 7.15 9.50 -7.36
N ILE A 161 6.13 10.18 -7.89
CA ILE A 161 4.74 9.73 -7.84
C ILE A 161 4.53 8.51 -8.74
N PRO A 162 4.15 7.34 -8.21
CA PRO A 162 3.95 6.13 -9.03
C PRO A 162 2.64 6.21 -9.82
N THR A 163 2.71 6.13 -11.15
CA THR A 163 1.54 6.34 -12.04
C THR A 163 0.76 5.07 -12.40
N LEU A 164 1.42 3.92 -12.59
CA LEU A 164 0.79 2.66 -13.06
C LEU A 164 0.14 1.82 -11.94
N GLY A 165 0.51 2.10 -10.69
CA GLY A 165 0.25 1.26 -9.52
C GLY A 165 1.37 1.43 -8.50
N PRO A 166 1.23 0.90 -7.28
CA PRO A 166 2.19 1.18 -6.20
C PRO A 166 3.57 0.61 -6.50
N MET A 167 4.59 1.21 -5.88
CA MET A 167 5.99 0.88 -6.11
C MET A 167 6.55 0.04 -4.96
N HIS A 168 7.13 -1.12 -5.26
CA HIS A 168 7.86 -1.95 -4.30
C HIS A 168 9.34 -1.56 -4.31
N ILE A 169 9.70 -0.58 -3.48
CA ILE A 169 11.08 -0.09 -3.38
C ILE A 169 12.00 -1.16 -2.76
N ALA A 170 11.52 -1.89 -1.76
CA ALA A 170 12.31 -2.91 -1.09
C ALA A 170 12.74 -4.10 -1.98
N ARG A 171 12.21 -4.22 -3.21
CA ARG A 171 12.54 -5.27 -4.18
C ARG A 171 14.04 -5.37 -4.52
N VAL A 172 14.86 -4.37 -4.21
CA VAL A 172 16.32 -4.42 -4.41
C VAL A 172 17.05 -5.30 -3.40
N TRP A 173 16.52 -5.47 -2.17
CA TRP A 173 17.11 -6.35 -1.16
C TRP A 173 16.65 -7.79 -1.39
N ASP A 174 17.57 -8.76 -1.38
CA ASP A 174 17.31 -10.14 -1.81
C ASP A 174 16.11 -10.79 -1.10
N ARG A 175 16.00 -10.62 0.23
CA ARG A 175 14.88 -11.10 1.07
C ARG A 175 13.49 -10.71 0.55
N TYR A 176 13.38 -9.58 -0.15
CA TYR A 176 12.14 -9.00 -0.66
C TYR A 176 11.91 -9.35 -2.15
N ASN A 177 12.83 -10.10 -2.75
CA ASN A 177 12.86 -10.50 -4.15
C ASN A 177 12.81 -12.03 -4.35
N GLU A 178 12.88 -12.82 -3.28
CA GLU A 178 12.76 -14.30 -3.31
C GLU A 178 11.47 -14.80 -3.98
N SER A 179 10.38 -14.01 -3.91
CA SER A 179 9.10 -14.32 -4.53
C SER A 179 8.53 -13.13 -5.30
N SER A 180 8.01 -13.38 -6.50
CA SER A 180 7.32 -12.37 -7.31
C SER A 180 6.10 -11.75 -6.61
N THR A 181 5.51 -12.46 -5.64
CA THR A 181 4.34 -12.05 -4.85
C THR A 181 4.69 -11.41 -3.50
N TYR A 182 5.98 -11.29 -3.14
CA TYR A 182 6.40 -10.57 -1.95
C TYR A 182 6.22 -9.05 -2.16
N PHE A 183 5.71 -8.34 -1.15
CA PHE A 183 5.36 -6.92 -1.22
C PHE A 183 5.48 -6.19 0.14
N GLY A 184 6.43 -6.61 0.97
CA GLY A 184 6.75 -5.99 2.26
C GLY A 184 8.00 -5.10 2.23
N GLY A 185 8.47 -4.67 3.40
CA GLY A 185 9.67 -3.83 3.55
C GLY A 185 9.36 -2.35 3.31
N ILE A 186 9.47 -1.93 2.06
CA ILE A 186 9.26 -0.54 1.63
C ILE A 186 8.35 -0.54 0.40
N VAL A 187 7.15 0.01 0.55
CA VAL A 187 6.18 0.15 -0.54
C VAL A 187 5.61 1.56 -0.56
N ALA A 188 5.54 2.17 -1.76
CA ALA A 188 5.06 3.53 -1.97
C ALA A 188 3.73 3.54 -2.73
N PHE A 189 2.77 4.34 -2.26
CA PHE A 189 1.43 4.50 -2.83
C PHE A 189 1.09 5.99 -2.96
N THR A 190 0.28 6.34 -3.95
CA THR A 190 -0.50 7.59 -3.87
C THR A 190 -1.73 7.41 -2.97
N PHE A 191 -2.27 8.51 -2.45
CA PHE A 191 -3.51 8.50 -1.66
C PHE A 191 -4.63 7.67 -2.34
N GLN A 192 -4.87 7.94 -3.62
CA GLN A 192 -5.92 7.30 -4.42
C GLN A 192 -5.67 5.80 -4.62
N GLN A 193 -4.40 5.38 -4.79
CA GLN A 193 -4.06 3.96 -4.89
C GLN A 193 -4.36 3.23 -3.58
N PHE A 194 -3.94 3.79 -2.44
CA PHE A 194 -4.09 3.14 -1.13
C PHE A 194 -5.56 3.03 -0.69
N ILE A 195 -6.34 4.10 -0.89
CA ILE A 195 -7.81 4.07 -0.70
C ILE A 195 -8.46 3.03 -1.61
N LYS A 196 -8.10 2.96 -2.90
CA LYS A 196 -8.72 2.03 -3.86
C LYS A 196 -8.48 0.56 -3.52
N VAL A 197 -7.35 0.22 -2.88
CA VAL A 197 -7.07 -1.14 -2.37
C VAL A 197 -7.63 -1.43 -0.98
N ASN A 198 -8.22 -0.44 -0.31
CA ASN A 198 -8.73 -0.52 1.07
C ASN A 198 -7.63 -0.81 2.12
N GLY A 199 -6.43 -0.23 1.91
CA GLY A 199 -5.27 -0.34 2.81
C GLY A 199 -4.82 -1.77 3.14
N PHE A 200 -4.04 -1.88 4.23
CA PHE A 200 -3.62 -3.17 4.80
C PHE A 200 -4.78 -3.91 5.49
N PRO A 201 -4.70 -5.24 5.66
CA PRO A 201 -5.63 -5.96 6.53
C PRO A 201 -5.35 -5.70 8.02
N ASN A 202 -6.39 -5.39 8.80
CA ASN A 202 -6.26 -5.02 10.23
C ASN A 202 -6.21 -6.22 11.21
N ASN A 203 -6.41 -7.45 10.71
CA ASN A 203 -6.60 -8.66 11.52
C ASN A 203 -5.37 -9.56 11.64
N PHE A 204 -4.22 -9.16 11.11
CA PHE A 204 -2.95 -9.90 11.23
C PHE A 204 -2.23 -9.48 12.52
N TRP A 205 -2.12 -10.42 13.46
CA TRP A 205 -1.53 -10.20 14.78
C TRP A 205 -0.31 -11.11 14.98
N GLY A 206 0.89 -10.53 14.86
CA GLY A 206 2.16 -11.25 14.80
C GLY A 206 2.77 -11.24 13.39
N TRP A 207 3.65 -12.19 13.12
CA TRP A 207 4.44 -12.24 11.89
C TRP A 207 3.69 -12.86 10.71
N GLY A 208 3.62 -12.10 9.60
CA GLY A 208 3.45 -12.61 8.25
C GLY A 208 2.02 -12.66 7.70
N GLY A 209 1.94 -12.52 6.37
CA GLY A 209 0.72 -12.66 5.56
C GLY A 209 -0.02 -11.35 5.25
N GLU A 210 0.25 -10.28 5.98
CA GLU A 210 -0.38 -8.98 5.77
C GLU A 210 0.06 -8.34 4.44
N ASP A 211 1.34 -8.45 4.09
CA ASP A 211 1.89 -7.96 2.83
C ASP A 211 1.41 -8.78 1.62
N ASN A 212 1.20 -10.09 1.80
CA ASN A 212 0.66 -10.96 0.75
C ASN A 212 -0.83 -10.67 0.47
N GLU A 213 -1.60 -10.33 1.50
CA GLU A 213 -2.98 -9.86 1.30
C GLU A 213 -3.01 -8.44 0.72
N LEU A 214 -2.10 -7.53 1.10
CA LEU A 214 -1.97 -6.23 0.42
C LEU A 214 -1.62 -6.40 -1.07
N TYR A 215 -0.61 -7.20 -1.40
CA TYR A 215 -0.29 -7.58 -2.78
C TYR A 215 -1.54 -8.07 -3.53
N SER A 216 -2.29 -8.99 -2.90
CA SER A 216 -3.50 -9.53 -3.49
C SER A 216 -4.57 -8.46 -3.72
N ARG A 217 -4.73 -7.48 -2.82
CA ARG A 217 -5.62 -6.32 -3.02
C ARG A 217 -5.18 -5.45 -4.19
N VAL A 218 -3.87 -5.17 -4.32
CA VAL A 218 -3.30 -4.40 -5.44
C VAL A 218 -3.61 -5.08 -6.78
N VAL A 219 -3.34 -6.38 -6.89
CA VAL A 219 -3.60 -7.18 -8.11
C VAL A 219 -5.10 -7.25 -8.42
N ARG A 220 -5.97 -7.48 -7.43
CA ARG A 220 -7.45 -7.47 -7.60
C ARG A 220 -7.97 -6.13 -8.14
N LYS A 221 -7.28 -5.01 -7.87
CA LYS A 221 -7.62 -3.66 -8.37
C LYS A 221 -6.98 -3.33 -9.72
N LYS A 222 -6.31 -4.29 -10.37
CA LYS A 222 -5.65 -4.20 -11.68
C LYS A 222 -4.56 -3.12 -11.75
N PHE A 223 -3.87 -2.87 -10.65
CA PHE A 223 -2.68 -2.03 -10.64
C PHE A 223 -1.45 -2.83 -11.08
N SER A 224 -0.58 -2.20 -11.87
CA SER A 224 0.74 -2.75 -12.18
C SER A 224 1.71 -2.33 -11.09
N ILE A 225 2.22 -3.29 -10.32
CA ILE A 225 3.25 -3.03 -9.31
C ILE A 225 4.54 -2.61 -10.03
N GLN A 226 5.05 -1.44 -9.65
CA GLN A 226 6.32 -0.93 -10.13
C GLN A 226 7.44 -1.39 -9.19
N ALA A 227 8.64 -1.57 -9.70
CA ALA A 227 9.83 -1.87 -8.90
C ALA A 227 11.07 -1.30 -9.61
N PRO A 228 12.12 -0.90 -8.88
CA PRO A 228 13.38 -0.51 -9.47
C PRO A 228 14.00 -1.65 -10.29
N ALA A 229 14.69 -1.30 -11.38
CA ALA A 229 15.52 -2.24 -12.11
C ALA A 229 16.69 -2.71 -11.23
N ARG A 230 17.14 -3.96 -11.38
CA ARG A 230 18.26 -4.55 -10.59
C ARG A 230 19.63 -3.86 -10.80
N CYS A 231 19.70 -2.81 -11.61
CA CYS A 231 20.90 -2.01 -11.88
C CYS A 231 20.97 -0.73 -11.04
N VAL A 232 20.08 -0.57 -10.05
CA VAL A 232 20.32 0.32 -8.91
C VAL A 232 21.42 -0.36 -8.09
N SER A 233 22.58 0.28 -8.00
CA SER A 233 23.78 -0.27 -7.39
C SER A 233 23.56 -0.61 -5.92
N LEU A 234 23.79 -1.87 -5.53
CA LEU A 234 23.76 -2.29 -4.13
C LEU A 234 24.93 -1.66 -3.36
N ALA A 235 24.84 -0.37 -3.05
CA ALA A 235 25.53 0.26 -1.93
C ALA A 235 25.09 -0.51 -0.68
N LEU A 236 26.00 -1.33 -0.16
CA LEU A 236 25.73 -2.36 0.85
C LEU A 236 25.15 -1.74 2.14
N ALA A 237 23.83 -1.65 2.21
CA ALA A 237 23.08 -1.37 3.43
C ALA A 237 23.29 -2.56 4.39
N ARG A 238 24.33 -2.44 5.22
CA ARG A 238 24.81 -3.48 6.13
C ARG A 238 23.80 -3.74 7.26
N TYR A 239 22.89 -4.66 7.02
CA TYR A 239 22.33 -5.49 8.08
C TYR A 239 22.50 -6.96 7.70
N ASP A 240 23.70 -7.47 7.97
CA ASP A 240 23.96 -8.92 7.96
C ASP A 240 23.03 -9.57 8.98
N MET A 241 22.13 -10.42 8.47
CA MET A 241 21.10 -11.04 9.29
C MET A 241 21.75 -12.03 10.26
N MET A 242 21.65 -11.76 11.56
CA MET A 242 22.10 -12.66 12.62
C MET A 242 21.27 -13.95 12.63
N LEU A 243 21.61 -14.86 11.72
CA LEU A 243 21.10 -16.22 11.66
C LEU A 243 21.54 -16.96 12.91
N MET A 244 20.62 -17.14 13.85
CA MET A 244 20.78 -18.08 14.97
C MET A 244 20.70 -19.52 14.43
N SER A 245 21.74 -19.95 13.72
CA SER A 245 22.02 -21.35 13.43
C SER A 245 22.83 -21.93 14.59
N CYS A 246 22.28 -22.94 15.25
CA CYS A 246 22.96 -23.65 16.33
C CYS A 246 24.11 -24.48 15.75
N GLY A 247 25.36 -24.08 16.02
CA GLY A 247 26.53 -24.78 15.47
C GLY A 247 27.87 -24.24 15.96
N SER A 248 28.65 -25.12 16.58
CA SER A 248 30.00 -24.90 17.11
C SER A 248 31.02 -24.19 16.19
N TRP A 249 31.81 -23.34 16.85
CA TRP A 249 33.27 -23.16 16.73
C TRP A 249 33.89 -22.12 15.76
N LEU A 250 34.98 -21.55 16.31
CA LEU A 250 36.03 -20.66 15.80
C LEU A 250 35.75 -19.16 15.62
N MET A 251 36.64 -18.40 16.26
CA MET A 251 36.82 -16.95 16.13
C MET A 251 37.44 -16.60 14.78
N CYS A 252 37.12 -15.40 14.27
CA CYS A 252 38.10 -14.57 13.57
C CYS A 252 37.89 -13.10 13.95
N ILE A 253 38.88 -12.52 14.61
CA ILE A 253 38.96 -11.07 14.85
C ILE A 253 39.49 -10.42 13.57
N ALA A 254 38.84 -9.34 13.11
CA ALA A 254 39.38 -8.48 12.07
C ALA A 254 39.23 -7.01 12.47
N VAL A 255 40.33 -6.43 12.97
CA VAL A 255 40.49 -4.98 13.15
C VAL A 255 40.90 -4.38 11.80
N ALA A 256 40.32 -3.24 11.43
CA ALA A 256 40.83 -2.39 10.36
C ALA A 256 40.68 -0.92 10.75
N GLN A 257 41.81 -0.27 11.01
CA GLN A 257 41.90 1.20 11.09
C GLN A 257 41.79 1.80 9.69
N PHE A 258 41.26 3.01 9.58
CA PHE A 258 41.76 3.98 8.60
C PHE A 258 41.83 5.38 9.24
N ALA A 259 42.75 6.19 8.74
CA ALA A 259 43.27 7.37 9.42
C ALA A 259 42.50 8.66 9.09
N THR A 260 42.50 9.58 10.05
CA THR A 260 43.31 10.81 9.96
C THR A 260 44.00 11.03 11.29
#